data_AF-A0A5R9FY19-F1
#
_entry.id   AF-A0A5R9FY19-F1
#
_cell.length_a   1.000
_cell.length_b   1.000
_cell.length_c   1.000
_cell.angle_alpha   90.00
_cell.angle_beta   90.00
_cell.angle_gamma   90.00
#
_symmetry.space_group_name_H-M   'P 1'
#
loop_
_entity.id
_entity.type
_entity.pdbx_description
1 polymer ?
#
loop_
_entity_poly.entity_id
_entity_poly.type
_entity_poly.pdbx_seq_one_letter_code
_entity_poly.pdbx_strand_id
1 'polypeptide(L)'
;MKRWVTCAAAVAALAVLTSCGQDQQQSAQVNYNEVKTMVVDILKTEDGQKAIKEASKEVEAADFQQLQILNTGQGQQLQLAVKEVMSDPAYAAALKETMIDPKFAGDFARAITTENKKIQKELMKDPEYQQQMIDIMKDPQIQALMLQTMKSAEYRQQIITIMKESIQTPLFQQDMLKLMTRALEEHSKPKSDAEKGAKATASAEEEEKKKKEEEEKKKKEEEESL
;
A
#
# COMPACT_ATOMS: atom_id res chain seq x y z
N MET A 1 25.38 36.18 69.44
CA MET A 1 25.24 35.20 70.54
C MET A 1 23.91 34.41 70.56
N LYS A 2 22.96 34.61 69.62
CA LYS A 2 21.73 33.80 69.53
C LYS A 2 21.85 32.51 68.70
N ARG A 3 22.86 32.40 67.82
CA ARG A 3 23.08 31.22 66.96
C ARG A 3 23.81 30.06 67.67
N TRP A 4 24.49 30.34 68.77
CA TRP A 4 25.18 29.30 69.58
C TRP A 4 24.22 28.61 70.56
N VAL A 5 23.24 29.34 71.09
CA VAL A 5 22.20 28.79 71.98
C VAL A 5 21.25 27.85 71.22
N THR A 6 20.95 28.15 69.95
CA THR A 6 20.10 27.30 69.11
C THR A 6 20.77 26.00 68.68
N CYS A 7 22.10 25.97 68.51
CA CYS A 7 22.82 24.73 68.19
C CYS A 7 23.00 23.83 69.42
N ALA A 8 23.19 24.40 70.62
CA ALA A 8 23.30 23.63 71.86
C ALA A 8 21.98 22.92 72.23
N ALA A 9 20.83 23.56 71.96
CA ALA A 9 19.51 22.96 72.19
C ALA A 9 19.18 21.80 71.23
N ALA A 10 19.65 21.87 69.97
CA ALA A 10 19.43 20.81 68.97
C ALA A 10 20.29 19.56 69.25
N VAL A 11 21.50 19.72 69.77
CA VAL A 11 22.39 18.59 70.13
C VAL A 11 21.93 17.89 71.42
N ALA A 12 21.34 18.63 72.37
CA ALA A 12 20.74 18.05 73.58
C ALA A 12 19.47 17.22 73.29
N ALA A 13 18.67 17.59 72.28
CA ALA A 13 17.47 16.83 71.88
C ALA A 13 17.78 15.50 71.17
N LEU A 14 18.95 15.40 70.51
CA LEU A 14 19.40 14.18 69.84
C LEU A 14 20.00 13.13 70.80
N ALA A 15 20.42 13.53 72.00
CA ALA A 15 20.98 12.63 73.01
C ALA A 15 19.92 11.86 73.83
N VAL A 16 18.64 12.27 73.79
CA VAL A 16 17.56 11.64 74.56
C VAL A 16 16.92 10.45 73.83
N LEU A 17 17.09 10.35 72.50
CA LEU A 17 16.52 9.25 71.70
C LEU A 17 17.41 7.99 71.65
N THR A 18 18.66 8.04 72.12
CA THR A 18 19.57 6.87 72.19
C THR A 18 19.58 6.20 73.57
N SER A 19 18.75 6.66 74.50
CA SER A 19 18.61 6.12 75.86
C SER A 19 17.23 5.47 76.05
N CYS A 20 16.96 4.41 75.30
CA CYS A 20 15.98 3.41 75.73
C CYS A 20 16.45 2.04 75.27
N GLY A 21 17.40 1.50 76.03
CA GLY A 21 17.90 0.16 75.85
C GLY A 21 18.61 -0.29 77.12
N GLN A 22 17.86 -0.88 78.05
CA GLN A 22 18.15 -2.19 78.66
C GLN A 22 17.13 -2.48 79.78
N ASP A 23 16.29 -3.50 79.61
CA ASP A 23 16.49 -4.76 80.33
C ASP A 23 15.72 -5.93 79.66
N GLN A 24 16.27 -7.13 79.84
CA GLN A 24 15.71 -8.47 79.63
C GLN A 24 15.33 -8.97 78.22
N GLN A 25 16.34 -9.54 77.56
CA GLN A 25 16.42 -10.97 77.26
C GLN A 25 15.12 -11.79 77.40
N GLN A 26 14.43 -12.02 76.28
CA GLN A 26 13.87 -13.35 76.02
C GLN A 26 13.83 -13.62 74.51
N SER A 27 14.53 -14.67 74.13
CA SER A 27 14.50 -15.30 72.83
C SER A 27 13.07 -15.53 72.33
N ALA A 28 12.68 -14.82 71.28
CA ALA A 28 11.75 -15.34 70.31
C ALA A 28 12.15 -14.75 68.97
N GLN A 29 12.58 -15.64 68.06
CA GLN A 29 12.59 -15.34 66.65
C GLN A 29 11.29 -14.59 66.33
N VAL A 30 11.37 -13.33 65.90
CA VAL A 30 10.27 -12.73 65.15
C VAL A 30 10.14 -13.66 63.95
N ASN A 31 9.23 -14.62 64.06
CA ASN A 31 9.10 -15.69 63.11
C ASN A 31 8.76 -15.01 61.80
N TYR A 32 9.71 -15.02 60.87
CA TYR A 32 9.49 -14.48 59.52
C TYR A 32 8.23 -15.09 58.90
N ASN A 33 7.91 -16.33 59.30
CA ASN A 33 6.67 -17.03 58.98
C ASN A 33 5.43 -16.38 59.58
N GLU A 34 5.49 -15.83 60.79
CA GLU A 34 4.35 -15.21 61.47
C GLU A 34 4.10 -13.80 60.91
N VAL A 35 5.16 -13.03 60.62
CA VAL A 35 5.06 -11.74 59.90
C VAL A 35 4.60 -11.96 58.45
N LYS A 36 5.11 -12.99 57.77
CA LYS A 36 4.66 -13.36 56.41
C LYS A 36 3.20 -13.79 56.41
N THR A 37 2.77 -14.60 57.38
CA THR A 37 1.36 -15.01 57.50
C THR A 37 0.47 -13.81 57.78
N MET A 38 0.89 -12.89 58.65
CA MET A 38 0.16 -11.64 58.92
C MET A 38 0.04 -10.76 57.66
N VAL A 39 1.12 -10.62 56.86
CA VAL A 39 1.08 -9.86 55.59
C VAL A 39 0.23 -10.56 54.54
N VAL A 40 0.29 -11.89 54.44
CA VAL A 40 -0.55 -12.68 53.53
C VAL A 40 -2.02 -12.59 53.94
N ASP A 41 -2.31 -12.56 55.23
CA ASP A 41 -3.67 -12.40 55.74
C ASP A 41 -4.19 -10.98 55.47
N ILE A 42 -3.38 -9.92 55.65
CA ILE A 42 -3.72 -8.56 55.23
C ILE A 42 -4.02 -8.48 53.72
N LEU A 43 -3.22 -9.15 52.88
CA LEU A 43 -3.46 -9.21 51.43
C LEU A 43 -4.72 -10.01 51.06
N LYS A 44 -5.09 -11.01 51.87
CA LYS A 44 -6.31 -11.80 51.69
C LYS A 44 -7.55 -11.13 52.26
N THR A 45 -7.40 -10.18 53.20
CA THR A 45 -8.52 -9.47 53.82
C THR A 45 -9.23 -8.62 52.77
N GLU A 46 -10.54 -8.42 52.95
CA GLU A 46 -11.38 -7.67 51.99
C GLU A 46 -10.85 -6.25 51.73
N ASP A 47 -10.24 -5.62 52.73
CA ASP A 47 -9.63 -4.30 52.60
C ASP A 47 -8.34 -4.32 51.76
N GLY A 48 -7.53 -5.39 51.86
CA GLY A 48 -6.36 -5.58 51.00
C GLY A 48 -6.75 -5.83 49.54
N GLN A 49 -7.80 -6.62 49.30
CA GLN A 49 -8.33 -6.84 47.96
C GLN A 49 -9.01 -5.58 47.40
N LYS A 50 -9.69 -4.77 48.22
CA LYS A 50 -10.26 -3.48 47.83
C LYS A 50 -9.16 -2.48 47.47
N ALA A 51 -8.11 -2.37 48.29
CA ALA A 51 -6.98 -1.49 48.02
C ALA A 51 -6.27 -1.85 46.71
N ILE A 52 -6.09 -3.15 46.41
CA ILE A 52 -5.56 -3.60 45.12
C ILE A 52 -6.52 -3.28 43.97
N LYS A 53 -7.83 -3.49 44.14
CA LYS A 53 -8.85 -3.18 43.12
C LYS A 53 -9.01 -1.67 42.87
N GLU A 54 -8.76 -0.84 43.87
CA GLU A 54 -8.79 0.62 43.76
C GLU A 54 -7.50 1.14 43.11
N ALA A 55 -6.34 0.61 43.51
CA ALA A 55 -5.07 0.88 42.83
C ALA A 55 -5.08 0.40 41.37
N SER A 56 -5.72 -0.74 41.08
CA SER A 56 -5.89 -1.27 39.72
C SER A 56 -6.96 -0.55 38.90
N LYS A 57 -7.75 0.34 39.49
CA LYS A 57 -8.64 1.25 38.74
C LYS A 57 -7.91 2.54 38.35
N GLU A 58 -6.86 2.90 39.09
CA GLU A 58 -6.04 4.09 38.85
C GLU A 58 -4.95 3.84 37.79
N VAL A 59 -4.40 2.63 37.74
CA VAL A 59 -3.64 2.12 36.58
C VAL A 59 -4.65 1.49 35.63
N GLU A 60 -4.59 1.78 34.32
CA GLU A 60 -5.54 1.25 33.33
C GLU A 60 -5.84 -0.24 33.57
N ALA A 61 -7.04 -0.52 34.10
CA ALA A 61 -7.43 -1.84 34.59
C ALA A 61 -7.32 -2.93 33.53
N ALA A 62 -7.40 -2.54 32.25
CA ALA A 62 -7.20 -3.40 31.10
C ALA A 62 -5.75 -3.94 31.03
N ASP A 63 -4.75 -3.08 31.22
CA ASP A 63 -3.34 -3.44 31.07
C ASP A 63 -2.85 -4.31 32.23
N PHE A 64 -3.26 -4.01 33.47
CA PHE A 64 -2.86 -4.83 34.63
C PHE A 64 -3.53 -6.21 34.63
N GLN A 65 -4.83 -6.30 34.30
CA GLN A 65 -5.50 -7.61 34.16
C GLN A 65 -4.97 -8.41 32.98
N GLN A 66 -4.67 -7.76 31.85
CA GLN A 66 -4.08 -8.41 30.68
C GLN A 66 -2.67 -8.90 30.99
N LEU A 67 -1.83 -8.11 31.66
CA LEU A 67 -0.49 -8.54 32.11
C LEU A 67 -0.55 -9.66 33.16
N GLN A 68 -1.54 -9.65 34.06
CA GLN A 68 -1.71 -10.70 35.08
C GLN A 68 -2.17 -12.02 34.46
N ILE A 69 -3.08 -11.98 33.49
CA ILE A 69 -3.53 -13.18 32.78
C ILE A 69 -2.41 -13.72 31.91
N LEU A 70 -1.67 -12.86 31.19
CA LEU A 70 -0.58 -13.26 30.30
C LEU A 70 0.66 -13.82 31.03
N ASN A 71 0.98 -13.34 32.23
CA ASN A 71 2.14 -13.80 33.01
C ASN A 71 1.88 -15.02 33.90
N THR A 72 0.63 -15.45 34.04
CA THR A 72 0.31 -16.71 34.72
C THR A 72 0.34 -17.87 33.71
N GLY A 73 0.51 -19.12 34.18
CA GLY A 73 0.45 -20.29 33.29
C GLY A 73 -0.85 -20.40 32.47
N GLN A 74 -1.91 -19.70 32.89
CA GLN A 74 -3.18 -19.58 32.16
C GLN A 74 -3.05 -18.69 30.91
N GLY A 75 -2.18 -17.67 30.92
CA GLY A 75 -1.90 -16.83 29.75
C GLY A 75 -1.23 -17.59 28.62
N GLN A 76 -0.28 -18.46 28.96
CA GLN A 76 0.36 -19.36 27.99
C GLN A 76 -0.65 -20.37 27.41
N GLN A 77 -1.54 -20.93 28.24
CA GLN A 77 -2.62 -21.79 27.76
C GLN A 77 -3.61 -21.05 26.86
N LEU A 78 -3.95 -19.80 27.19
CA LEU A 78 -4.82 -18.97 26.34
C LEU A 78 -4.15 -18.64 25.00
N GLN A 79 -2.86 -18.30 24.99
CA GLN A 79 -2.12 -18.07 23.75
C GLN A 79 -2.04 -19.33 22.88
N LEU A 80 -1.82 -20.50 23.49
CA LEU A 80 -1.81 -21.77 22.77
C LEU A 80 -3.20 -22.10 22.20
N ALA A 81 -4.26 -21.91 22.97
CA ALA A 81 -5.64 -22.12 22.51
C ALA A 81 -6.01 -21.14 21.37
N VAL A 82 -5.63 -19.87 21.47
CA VAL A 82 -5.85 -18.89 20.39
C VAL A 82 -5.03 -19.28 19.15
N LYS A 83 -3.78 -19.70 19.32
CA LYS A 83 -2.94 -20.16 18.20
C LYS A 83 -3.54 -21.39 17.53
N GLU A 84 -4.06 -22.34 18.30
CA GLU A 84 -4.70 -23.55 17.80
C GLU A 84 -5.96 -23.21 17.01
N VAL A 85 -6.85 -22.37 17.56
CA VAL A 85 -8.06 -21.91 16.86
C VAL A 85 -7.71 -21.13 15.59
N MET A 86 -6.73 -20.24 15.62
CA MET A 86 -6.34 -19.45 14.44
C MET A 86 -5.61 -20.28 13.37
N SER A 87 -4.99 -21.40 13.76
CA SER A 87 -4.28 -22.30 12.84
C SER A 87 -5.17 -23.44 12.34
N ASP A 88 -6.36 -23.62 12.92
CA ASP A 88 -7.30 -24.65 12.51
C ASP A 88 -7.91 -24.31 11.13
N PRO A 89 -7.82 -25.20 10.13
CA PRO A 89 -8.49 -25.01 8.84
C PRO A 89 -10.02 -24.80 8.96
N ALA A 90 -10.67 -25.30 10.00
CA ALA A 90 -12.09 -25.07 10.24
C ALA A 90 -12.41 -23.59 10.55
N TYR A 91 -11.48 -22.88 11.19
CA TYR A 91 -11.64 -21.46 11.49
C TYR A 91 -11.66 -20.60 10.22
N ALA A 92 -10.91 -20.97 9.18
CA ALA A 92 -10.96 -20.27 7.89
C ALA A 92 -12.35 -20.34 7.23
N ALA A 93 -13.09 -21.44 7.41
CA ALA A 93 -14.46 -21.56 6.91
C ALA A 93 -15.43 -20.68 7.73
N ALA A 94 -15.34 -20.73 9.06
CA ALA A 94 -16.16 -19.88 9.93
C ALA A 94 -15.89 -18.38 9.70
N LEU A 95 -14.62 -18.00 9.49
CA LEU A 95 -14.24 -16.63 9.18
C LEU A 95 -14.80 -16.16 7.84
N LYS A 96 -14.79 -17.02 6.81
CA LYS A 96 -15.41 -16.71 5.51
C LYS A 96 -16.92 -16.44 5.65
N GLU A 97 -17.65 -17.28 6.39
CA GLU A 97 -19.07 -17.04 6.65
C GLU A 97 -19.30 -15.72 7.39
N THR A 98 -18.46 -15.43 8.38
CA THR A 98 -18.52 -14.18 9.15
C THR A 98 -18.21 -12.96 8.28
N MET A 99 -17.26 -13.06 7.34
CA MET A 99 -16.91 -11.97 6.42
C MET A 99 -17.99 -11.64 5.39
N ILE A 100 -18.92 -12.57 5.13
CA ILE A 100 -20.04 -12.35 4.21
C ILE A 100 -21.21 -11.65 4.91
N ASP A 101 -21.31 -11.72 6.25
CA ASP A 101 -22.35 -11.01 6.99
C ASP A 101 -22.21 -9.48 6.80
N PRO A 102 -23.21 -8.78 6.25
CA PRO A 102 -23.14 -7.35 5.97
C PRO A 102 -22.88 -6.48 7.20
N LYS A 103 -23.29 -6.92 8.41
CA LYS A 103 -23.00 -6.16 9.63
C LYS A 103 -21.51 -6.21 9.96
N PHE A 104 -20.96 -7.42 10.01
CA PHE A 104 -19.53 -7.62 10.23
C PHE A 104 -18.69 -6.99 9.11
N ALA A 105 -19.05 -7.22 7.84
CA ALA A 105 -18.34 -6.65 6.69
C ALA A 105 -18.35 -5.11 6.72
N GLY A 106 -19.47 -4.49 7.14
CA GLY A 106 -19.59 -3.05 7.28
C GLY A 106 -18.67 -2.47 8.35
N ASP A 107 -18.67 -3.07 9.54
CA ASP A 107 -17.81 -2.63 10.65
C ASP A 107 -16.33 -2.92 10.38
N PHE A 108 -16.03 -4.09 9.80
CA PHE A 108 -14.69 -4.44 9.35
C PHE A 108 -14.17 -3.47 8.29
N ALA A 109 -14.97 -3.19 7.25
CA ALA A 109 -14.60 -2.23 6.21
C ALA A 109 -14.32 -0.84 6.80
N ARG A 110 -15.14 -0.36 7.75
CA ARG A 110 -14.91 0.92 8.43
C ARG A 110 -13.59 0.93 9.19
N ALA A 111 -13.29 -0.14 9.93
CA ALA A 111 -12.04 -0.26 10.69
C ALA A 111 -10.79 -0.26 9.77
N ILE A 112 -10.85 -0.98 8.64
CA ILE A 112 -9.69 -1.09 7.73
C ILE A 112 -9.60 0.03 6.69
N THR A 113 -10.62 0.89 6.55
CA THR A 113 -10.68 1.89 5.46
C THR A 113 -9.45 2.79 5.43
N THR A 114 -8.96 3.23 6.59
CA THR A 114 -7.82 4.15 6.68
C THR A 114 -6.53 3.49 6.18
N GLU A 115 -6.23 2.29 6.66
CA GLU A 115 -5.05 1.53 6.23
C GLU A 115 -5.19 1.07 4.77
N ASN A 116 -6.37 0.64 4.34
CA ASN A 116 -6.61 0.27 2.95
C ASN A 116 -6.39 1.45 1.99
N LYS A 117 -6.80 2.67 2.36
CA LYS A 117 -6.49 3.89 1.59
C LYS A 117 -4.99 4.15 1.53
N LYS A 118 -4.25 3.89 2.61
CA LYS A 118 -2.80 4.06 2.65
C LYS A 118 -2.11 3.05 1.73
N ILE A 119 -2.46 1.78 1.84
CA ILE A 119 -1.97 0.70 0.98
C ILE A 119 -2.25 1.04 -0.49
N GLN A 120 -3.48 1.41 -0.84
CA GLN A 120 -3.81 1.78 -2.23
C GLN A 120 -2.98 2.96 -2.75
N LYS A 121 -2.73 3.98 -1.93
CA LYS A 121 -1.88 5.13 -2.31
C LYS A 121 -0.41 4.73 -2.49
N GLU A 122 0.07 3.79 -1.68
CA GLU A 122 1.43 3.25 -1.79
C GLU A 122 1.56 2.37 -3.03
N LEU A 123 0.60 1.47 -3.28
CA LEU A 123 0.53 0.65 -4.49
C LEU A 123 0.49 1.52 -5.76
N MET A 124 -0.24 2.64 -5.79
CA MET A 124 -0.21 3.55 -6.95
C MET A 124 1.19 4.09 -7.29
N LYS A 125 2.13 4.10 -6.35
CA LYS A 125 3.52 4.51 -6.56
C LYS A 125 4.44 3.35 -6.92
N ASP A 126 3.97 2.13 -6.79
CA ASP A 126 4.72 0.93 -7.11
C ASP A 126 4.76 0.71 -8.64
N PRO A 127 5.95 0.44 -9.23
CA PRO A 127 6.07 0.21 -10.67
C PRO A 127 5.28 -1.01 -11.18
N GLU A 128 5.17 -2.09 -10.41
CA GLU A 128 4.44 -3.29 -10.83
C GLU A 128 2.94 -3.02 -10.89
N TYR A 129 2.41 -2.32 -9.89
CA TYR A 129 0.99 -1.95 -9.85
C TYR A 129 0.65 -0.91 -10.93
N GLN A 130 1.56 0.03 -11.22
CA GLN A 130 1.40 0.95 -12.33
C GLN A 130 1.34 0.22 -13.67
N GLN A 131 2.17 -0.80 -13.87
CA GLN A 131 2.15 -1.59 -15.09
C GLN A 131 0.83 -2.33 -15.26
N GLN A 132 0.34 -2.97 -14.19
CA GLN A 132 -0.98 -3.60 -14.19
C GLN A 132 -2.10 -2.59 -14.47
N MET A 133 -2.01 -1.39 -13.90
CA MET A 133 -2.98 -0.32 -14.16
C MET A 133 -2.96 0.15 -15.61
N ILE A 134 -1.78 0.26 -16.23
CA ILE A 134 -1.63 0.59 -17.65
C ILE A 134 -2.24 -0.50 -18.52
N ASP A 135 -2.07 -1.77 -18.16
CA ASP A 135 -2.66 -2.88 -18.89
C ASP A 135 -4.19 -2.89 -18.78
N ILE A 136 -4.74 -2.53 -17.61
CA ILE A 136 -6.18 -2.27 -17.46
C ILE A 136 -6.61 -1.12 -18.38
N MET A 137 -5.86 -0.02 -18.45
CA MET A 137 -6.19 1.14 -19.31
C MET A 137 -6.19 0.81 -20.81
N LYS A 138 -5.51 -0.25 -21.25
CA LYS A 138 -5.54 -0.74 -22.64
C LYS A 138 -6.81 -1.53 -22.97
N ASP A 139 -7.70 -1.75 -22.01
CA ASP A 139 -8.96 -2.43 -22.26
C ASP A 139 -9.80 -1.68 -23.34
N PRO A 140 -10.43 -2.40 -24.29
CA PRO A 140 -11.22 -1.78 -25.35
C PRO A 140 -12.32 -0.82 -24.88
N GLN A 141 -12.90 -1.04 -23.69
CA GLN A 141 -13.93 -0.15 -23.15
C GLN A 141 -13.33 1.20 -22.73
N ILE A 142 -12.14 1.18 -22.12
CA ILE A 142 -11.42 2.40 -21.75
C ILE A 142 -10.94 3.12 -23.01
N GLN A 143 -10.47 2.38 -24.01
CA GLN A 143 -10.10 2.97 -25.29
C GLN A 143 -11.31 3.66 -25.97
N ALA A 144 -12.50 3.06 -25.94
CA ALA A 144 -13.70 3.67 -26.48
C ALA A 144 -14.07 4.97 -25.76
N LEU A 145 -13.98 4.98 -24.42
CA LEU A 145 -14.20 6.18 -23.61
C LEU A 145 -13.18 7.28 -23.93
N MET A 146 -11.91 6.91 -24.10
CA MET A 146 -10.84 7.83 -24.50
C MET A 146 -11.11 8.43 -25.88
N LEU A 147 -11.50 7.60 -26.87
CA LEU A 147 -11.85 8.07 -28.21
C LEU A 147 -13.10 8.97 -28.21
N GLN A 148 -14.09 8.68 -27.37
CA GLN A 148 -15.24 9.55 -27.19
C GLN A 148 -14.82 10.91 -26.62
N THR A 149 -13.92 10.91 -25.64
CA THR A 149 -13.36 12.13 -25.04
C THR A 149 -12.57 12.95 -26.09
N MET A 150 -11.75 12.31 -26.93
CA MET A 150 -11.06 12.99 -28.03
C MET A 150 -12.02 13.55 -29.09
N LYS A 151 -13.23 13.00 -29.22
CA LYS A 151 -14.25 13.53 -30.13
C LYS A 151 -15.08 14.66 -29.53
N SER A 152 -14.91 14.96 -28.24
CA SER A 152 -15.66 15.99 -27.53
C SER A 152 -15.41 17.38 -28.12
N ALA A 153 -16.36 18.30 -27.90
CA ALA A 153 -16.28 19.65 -28.44
C ALA A 153 -15.06 20.40 -27.87
N GLU A 154 -14.76 20.19 -26.59
CA GLU A 154 -13.65 20.81 -25.86
C GLU A 154 -12.31 20.38 -26.45
N TYR A 155 -12.12 19.08 -26.70
CA TYR A 155 -10.90 18.56 -27.31
C TYR A 155 -10.76 19.04 -28.77
N ARG A 156 -11.86 19.10 -29.53
CA ARG A 156 -11.85 19.66 -30.89
C ARG A 156 -11.37 21.12 -30.92
N GLN A 157 -11.78 21.96 -29.97
CA GLN A 157 -11.30 23.34 -29.89
C GLN A 157 -9.79 23.40 -29.68
N GLN A 158 -9.25 22.55 -28.79
CA GLN A 158 -7.79 22.45 -28.61
C GLN A 158 -7.08 21.98 -29.89
N ILE A 159 -7.63 20.98 -30.58
CA ILE A 159 -7.08 20.51 -31.87
C ILE A 159 -7.11 21.62 -32.93
N ILE A 160 -8.19 22.40 -33.01
CA ILE A 160 -8.27 23.54 -33.94
C ILE A 160 -7.20 24.59 -33.61
N THR A 161 -6.98 24.88 -32.33
CA THR A 161 -5.92 25.82 -31.91
C THR A 161 -4.53 25.29 -32.27
N ILE A 162 -4.22 24.05 -31.93
CA ILE A 162 -2.95 23.39 -32.29
C ILE A 162 -2.77 23.37 -33.81
N MET A 163 -3.83 23.11 -34.58
CA MET A 163 -3.79 23.12 -36.04
C MET A 163 -3.51 24.52 -36.59
N LYS A 164 -4.12 25.56 -36.03
CA LYS A 164 -3.84 26.96 -36.41
C LYS A 164 -2.39 27.34 -36.13
N GLU A 165 -1.88 26.98 -34.96
CA GLU A 165 -0.47 27.19 -34.59
C GLU A 165 0.48 26.41 -35.52
N SER A 166 0.14 25.16 -35.83
CA SER A 166 0.93 24.31 -36.74
C SER A 166 1.01 24.89 -38.15
N ILE A 167 -0.09 25.43 -38.69
CA ILE A 167 -0.11 26.09 -40.01
C ILE A 167 0.73 27.37 -40.02
N GLN A 168 0.83 28.05 -38.87
CA GLN A 168 1.66 29.23 -38.71
C GLN A 168 3.16 28.92 -38.62
N THR A 169 3.55 27.65 -38.48
CA THR A 169 4.97 27.28 -38.45
C THR A 169 5.62 27.51 -39.83
N PRO A 170 6.85 28.08 -39.88
CA PRO A 170 7.55 28.33 -41.14
C PRO A 170 7.75 27.09 -42.01
N LEU A 171 7.94 25.92 -41.38
CA LEU A 171 8.07 24.64 -42.08
C LEU A 171 6.78 24.28 -42.82
N PHE A 172 5.63 24.40 -42.16
CA PHE A 172 4.34 24.10 -42.77
C PHE A 172 4.00 25.08 -43.89
N GLN A 173 4.32 26.37 -43.72
CA GLN A 173 4.14 27.38 -44.76
C GLN A 173 4.99 27.08 -46.00
N GLN A 174 6.25 26.69 -45.82
CA GLN A 174 7.12 26.31 -46.93
C GLN A 174 6.59 25.10 -47.67
N ASP A 175 6.12 24.08 -46.97
CA ASP A 175 5.55 22.89 -47.59
C ASP A 175 4.21 23.18 -48.27
N MET A 176 3.40 24.06 -47.71
CA MET A 176 2.18 24.55 -48.35
C MET A 176 2.47 25.33 -49.63
N LEU A 177 3.50 26.19 -49.62
CA LEU A 177 3.96 26.91 -50.82
C LEU A 177 4.48 25.94 -51.88
N LYS A 178 5.29 24.94 -51.52
CA LYS A 178 5.76 23.89 -52.43
C LYS A 178 4.62 23.07 -53.03
N LEU A 179 3.60 22.76 -52.22
CA LEU A 179 2.41 22.04 -52.67
C LEU A 179 1.61 22.90 -53.66
N MET A 180 1.42 24.19 -53.35
CA MET A 180 0.75 25.13 -54.24
C MET A 180 1.49 25.32 -55.56
N THR A 181 2.83 25.44 -55.53
CA THR A 181 3.62 25.54 -56.77
C THR A 181 3.54 24.27 -57.60
N ARG A 182 3.61 23.08 -56.97
CA ARG A 182 3.49 21.80 -57.67
C ARG A 182 2.10 21.60 -58.29
N ALA A 183 1.04 21.91 -57.56
CA ALA A 183 -0.34 21.84 -58.06
C ALA A 183 -0.56 22.83 -59.21
N LEU A 184 0.02 24.03 -59.13
CA LEU A 184 -0.03 25.02 -60.21
C LEU A 184 0.77 24.57 -61.42
N GLU A 185 1.94 23.95 -61.26
CA GLU A 185 2.71 23.35 -62.36
C GLU A 185 1.97 22.19 -63.03
N GLU A 186 1.24 21.39 -62.26
CA GLU A 186 0.45 20.26 -62.76
C GLU A 186 -0.82 20.70 -63.50
N HIS A 187 -1.43 21.82 -63.09
CA HIS A 187 -2.55 22.44 -63.81
C HIS A 187 -2.14 23.42 -64.92
N SER A 188 -0.92 23.96 -64.88
CA SER A 188 -0.35 24.87 -65.89
C SER A 188 0.36 24.12 -67.02
N LYS A 189 0.76 22.86 -66.81
CA LYS A 189 1.17 21.97 -67.90
C LYS A 189 -0.09 21.62 -68.72
N PRO A 190 -0.19 22.05 -70.00
CA PRO A 190 -1.26 21.56 -70.85
C PRO A 190 -1.18 20.04 -70.95
N LYS A 191 -2.33 19.37 -71.02
CA LYS A 191 -2.46 17.95 -71.40
C LYS A 191 -1.93 17.76 -72.83
N SER A 192 -0.61 17.73 -72.98
CA SER A 192 0.08 17.23 -74.14
C SER A 192 1.27 16.44 -73.59
N ASP A 193 1.41 15.20 -74.03
CA ASP A 193 2.47 14.23 -73.70
C ASP A 193 2.19 13.21 -72.59
N ALA A 194 0.92 12.83 -72.36
CA ALA A 194 0.56 11.61 -71.64
C ALA A 194 0.10 10.45 -72.56
N GLU A 195 0.60 10.39 -73.81
CA GLU A 195 0.25 9.29 -74.74
C GLU A 195 1.44 8.52 -75.33
N LYS A 196 2.69 8.78 -74.89
CA LYS A 196 3.86 8.02 -75.35
C LYS A 196 4.67 7.28 -74.28
N GLY A 197 4.33 7.40 -73.00
CA GLY A 197 5.04 6.71 -71.91
C GLY A 197 4.48 5.34 -71.52
N ALA A 198 3.19 5.08 -71.76
CA ALA A 198 2.50 3.89 -71.24
C ALA A 198 2.82 2.58 -71.99
N LYS A 199 3.60 2.62 -73.08
CA LYS A 199 3.92 1.42 -73.89
C LYS A 199 5.30 0.82 -73.60
N ALA A 200 6.14 1.48 -72.80
CA ALA A 200 7.49 1.00 -72.49
C ALA A 200 7.61 0.32 -71.11
N THR A 201 6.73 0.64 -70.16
CA THR A 201 6.74 0.03 -68.81
C THR A 201 6.01 -1.30 -68.75
N ALA A 202 4.96 -1.50 -69.54
CA ALA A 202 4.22 -2.78 -69.58
C ALA A 202 5.06 -3.95 -70.14
N SER A 203 5.98 -3.68 -71.07
CA SER A 203 6.86 -4.71 -71.65
C SER A 203 8.00 -5.14 -70.71
N ALA A 204 8.40 -4.30 -69.74
CA ALA A 204 9.45 -4.63 -68.78
C ALA A 204 8.89 -5.46 -67.60
N GLU A 205 7.68 -5.16 -67.13
CA GLU A 205 7.03 -5.95 -66.07
C GLU A 205 6.60 -7.35 -66.55
N GLU A 206 6.29 -7.52 -67.83
CA GLU A 206 5.90 -8.84 -68.38
C GLU A 206 7.09 -9.78 -68.62
N GLU A 207 8.28 -9.24 -68.91
CA GLU A 207 9.53 -10.03 -69.00
C GLU A 207 10.07 -10.45 -67.63
N GLU A 208 9.91 -9.61 -66.60
CA GLU A 208 10.39 -9.93 -65.25
C GLU A 208 9.48 -10.95 -64.54
N LYS A 209 8.18 -10.94 -64.83
CA LYS A 209 7.23 -11.94 -64.32
C LYS A 209 7.45 -13.33 -64.95
N LYS A 210 7.72 -13.38 -66.27
CA LYS A 210 8.02 -14.66 -66.95
C LYS A 210 9.31 -15.31 -66.46
N LYS A 211 10.35 -14.53 -66.16
CA LYS A 211 11.59 -15.08 -65.59
C LYS A 211 11.40 -15.66 -64.19
N LYS A 212 10.58 -15.03 -63.34
CA LYS A 212 10.28 -15.56 -62.00
C LYS A 212 9.42 -16.82 -62.03
N GLU A 213 8.45 -16.93 -62.93
CA GLU A 213 7.64 -18.16 -63.09
C GLU A 213 8.46 -19.33 -63.65
N GLU A 214 9.43 -19.08 -64.52
CA GLU A 214 10.29 -20.12 -65.09
C GLU A 214 11.32 -20.64 -64.07
N GLU A 215 11.82 -19.77 -63.19
CA GLU A 215 12.73 -20.14 -62.10
C GLU A 215 12.02 -20.90 -60.97
N GLU A 216 10.75 -20.58 -60.69
CA GLU A 216 9.93 -21.29 -59.71
C GLU A 216 9.45 -22.67 -60.21
N LYS A 217 9.21 -22.81 -61.52
CA LYS A 217 8.94 -24.13 -62.13
C LYS A 217 10.16 -25.04 -62.11
N LYS A 218 11.35 -24.53 -62.41
CA LYS A 218 12.59 -25.33 -62.34
C LYS A 218 12.89 -25.84 -60.94
N LYS A 219 12.64 -25.03 -59.90
CA LYS A 219 12.81 -25.47 -58.50
C LYS A 219 11.83 -26.58 -58.09
N LYS A 220 10.58 -26.52 -58.58
CA LYS A 220 9.59 -27.57 -58.29
C LYS A 220 9.88 -28.88 -59.02
N GLU A 221 10.36 -28.83 -60.27
CA GLU A 221 10.76 -30.04 -61.00
C GLU A 221 12.01 -30.70 -60.41
N GLU A 222 12.92 -29.93 -59.80
CA GLU A 222 14.12 -30.47 -59.14
C GLU A 222 13.78 -31.14 -57.80
N GLU A 223 12.78 -30.62 -57.07
CA GLU A 223 12.30 -31.14 -55.78
C GLU A 223 11.41 -32.41 -55.93
N GLU A 224 10.77 -32.61 -57.08
CA GLU A 224 10.00 -33.84 -57.41
C GLU A 224 10.87 -34.98 -57.99
N SER A 225 12.16 -34.74 -58.23
CA SER A 225 13.10 -35.71 -58.83
C SER A 225 14.09 -36.36 -57.85
N LEU A 226 13.92 -36.09 -56.55
CA LEU A 226 14.63 -36.70 -55.41
C LEU A 226 13.67 -37.56 -54.57
#